data_AF-A0A3D0II05-F1
#
_entry.id   AF-A0A3D0II05-F1
#
_cell.length_a   1.000
_cell.length_b   1.000
_cell.length_c   1.000
_cell.angle_alpha   90.00
_cell.angle_beta   90.00
_cell.angle_gamma   90.00
#
_symmetry.space_group_name_H-M   'P 1'
#
loop_
_entity.id
_entity.type
_entity.pdbx_description
1 polymer ?
#
loop_
_entity_poly.entity_id
_entity_poly.type
_entity_poly.pdbx_seq_one_letter_code
_entity_poly.pdbx_strand_id
1 'polypeptide(L)'
;MNAKRLIVTLVFIVILLGFTVWITDVFIQDAGRKNKIWREQSQKVTDAIEYINSKQLDIMYYGEDLKAPESFRVRHIYNFNQDSLRGDENVPEHLGHMLIINDPAGKLKMTKEDWLEVLELLKREAYVIVYLGSAQLPTMQKAGYFFDVYPDGTHSVIFWNYGRGQDIGFADDSLIIPEVVRETLTSDQLPVYAMLLKMYEKQYV
;
A
#
# COMPACT_ATOMS: atom_id res chain seq x y z
N MET A 1 -41.05 5.46 -58.38
CA MET A 1 -39.86 5.33 -57.51
C MET A 1 -39.23 3.97 -57.81
N ASN A 2 -37.97 3.94 -58.26
CA ASN A 2 -37.36 2.74 -58.85
C ASN A 2 -37.03 1.69 -57.78
N ALA A 3 -37.60 0.48 -57.88
CA ALA A 3 -37.39 -0.62 -56.94
C ALA A 3 -35.90 -0.91 -56.65
N LYS A 4 -35.02 -0.69 -57.64
CA LYS A 4 -33.55 -0.80 -57.48
C LYS A 4 -32.97 0.16 -56.44
N ARG A 5 -33.47 1.40 -56.34
CA ARG A 5 -33.02 2.38 -55.33
C ARG A 5 -33.50 1.98 -53.93
N LEU A 6 -34.71 1.43 -53.84
CA LEU A 6 -35.29 0.99 -52.56
C LEU A 6 -34.50 -0.19 -51.97
N ILE A 7 -34.08 -1.15 -52.80
CA ILE A 7 -33.25 -2.30 -52.38
C ILE A 7 -31.87 -1.82 -51.90
N VAL A 8 -31.22 -0.91 -52.63
CA VAL A 8 -29.91 -0.36 -52.23
C VAL A 8 -29.99 0.37 -50.90
N THR A 9 -31.03 1.19 -50.68
CA THR A 9 -31.24 1.87 -49.40
C THR A 9 -31.48 0.88 -48.25
N LEU A 10 -32.25 -0.19 -48.48
CA LEU A 10 -32.52 -1.23 -47.47
C LEU A 10 -31.24 -1.97 -47.07
N VAL A 11 -30.42 -2.36 -48.05
CA VAL A 11 -29.13 -3.01 -47.79
C VAL A 11 -28.19 -2.08 -46.99
N PHE A 12 -28.15 -0.79 -47.33
CA PHE A 12 -27.34 0.18 -46.60
C PHE A 12 -27.78 0.34 -45.15
N ILE A 13 -29.09 0.35 -44.89
CA ILE A 13 -29.65 0.42 -43.53
C ILE A 13 -29.29 -0.84 -42.73
N VAL A 14 -29.38 -2.03 -43.32
CA VAL A 14 -29.01 -3.28 -42.65
C VAL A 14 -27.52 -3.30 -42.29
N ILE A 15 -26.65 -2.84 -43.19
CA ILE A 15 -25.21 -2.75 -42.94
C ILE A 15 -24.92 -1.74 -41.82
N LEU A 16 -25.56 -0.56 -41.85
CA LEU A 16 -25.42 0.46 -40.81
C LEU A 16 -25.88 -0.05 -39.44
N LEU A 17 -27.03 -0.71 -39.37
CA LEU A 17 -27.55 -1.30 -38.13
C LEU A 17 -26.61 -2.40 -37.60
N GLY A 18 -26.12 -3.28 -38.47
CA GLY A 18 -25.16 -4.31 -38.09
C GLY A 18 -23.84 -3.72 -37.57
N PHE A 19 -23.35 -2.65 -38.20
CA PHE A 19 -22.13 -1.96 -37.78
C PHE A 19 -22.31 -1.24 -36.45
N THR A 20 -23.46 -0.59 -36.22
CA THR A 20 -23.75 0.05 -34.93
C THR A 20 -23.84 -0.95 -33.79
N VAL A 21 -24.49 -2.10 -34.00
CA VAL A 21 -24.61 -3.16 -32.98
C VAL A 21 -23.24 -3.72 -32.64
N TRP A 22 -22.41 -4.03 -33.64
CA TRP A 22 -21.06 -4.52 -33.44
C TRP A 22 -20.18 -3.54 -32.65
N ILE A 23 -20.24 -2.25 -32.97
CA ILE A 23 -19.53 -1.20 -32.22
C ILE A 23 -20.00 -1.18 -30.76
N THR A 24 -21.31 -1.13 -30.51
CA THR A 24 -21.83 -1.15 -29.14
C THR A 24 -21.43 -2.39 -28.35
N ASP A 25 -21.44 -3.58 -28.94
CA ASP A 25 -21.02 -4.80 -28.26
C ASP A 25 -19.53 -4.76 -27.87
N VAL A 26 -18.66 -4.28 -28.76
CA VAL A 26 -17.22 -4.15 -28.48
C VAL A 26 -16.97 -3.15 -27.35
N PHE A 27 -17.59 -1.97 -27.40
CA PHE A 27 -17.40 -0.94 -26.36
C PHE A 27 -18.03 -1.33 -25.01
N ILE A 28 -19.20 -2.00 -25.00
CA ILE A 28 -19.88 -2.44 -23.78
C ILE A 28 -19.12 -3.60 -23.12
N GLN A 29 -18.60 -4.55 -23.90
CA GLN A 29 -17.79 -5.66 -23.37
C GLN A 29 -16.46 -5.16 -22.79
N ASP A 30 -15.79 -4.22 -23.45
CA ASP A 30 -14.55 -3.63 -22.93
C ASP A 30 -14.77 -2.84 -21.63
N ALA A 31 -15.86 -2.06 -21.55
CA ALA A 31 -16.22 -1.34 -20.33
C ALA A 31 -16.57 -2.31 -19.18
N GLY A 32 -17.33 -3.37 -19.47
CA GLY A 32 -17.66 -4.41 -18.48
C GLY A 32 -16.43 -5.16 -17.97
N ARG A 33 -15.49 -5.47 -18.86
CA ARG A 33 -14.23 -6.15 -18.52
C ARG A 33 -13.33 -5.26 -17.67
N LYS A 34 -13.16 -3.98 -18.04
CA LYS A 34 -12.40 -3.01 -17.25
C LYS A 34 -12.99 -2.81 -15.85
N ASN A 35 -14.32 -2.69 -15.74
CA ASN A 35 -14.99 -2.59 -14.44
C ASN A 35 -14.80 -3.82 -13.57
N LYS A 36 -14.81 -5.02 -14.18
CA LYS A 36 -14.54 -6.27 -13.46
C LYS A 36 -13.09 -6.33 -12.95
N ILE A 37 -12.12 -5.99 -13.81
CA ILE A 37 -10.70 -5.94 -13.44
C ILE A 37 -10.45 -4.91 -12.33
N TRP A 38 -11.04 -3.71 -12.46
CA TRP A 38 -10.98 -2.67 -11.44
C TRP A 38 -11.52 -3.18 -10.11
N ARG A 39 -12.70 -3.82 -10.12
CA ARG A 39 -13.32 -4.37 -8.90
C ARG A 39 -12.45 -5.44 -8.25
N GLU A 40 -11.92 -6.38 -9.04
CA GLU A 40 -11.04 -7.44 -8.53
C GLU A 40 -9.73 -6.89 -7.97
N GLN A 41 -9.13 -5.88 -8.61
CA GLN A 41 -7.89 -5.27 -8.15
C GLN A 41 -8.08 -4.39 -6.91
N SER A 42 -9.18 -3.62 -6.83
CA SER A 42 -9.55 -2.86 -5.63
C SER A 42 -9.88 -3.78 -4.46
N GLN A 43 -10.53 -4.93 -4.72
CA GLN A 43 -10.83 -5.92 -3.69
C GLN A 43 -9.56 -6.42 -2.99
N LYS A 44 -8.43 -6.59 -3.71
CA LYS A 44 -7.16 -6.99 -3.08
C LYS A 44 -6.69 -6.03 -1.99
N VAL A 45 -6.90 -4.73 -2.18
CA VAL A 45 -6.54 -3.72 -1.18
C VAL A 45 -7.49 -3.81 0.01
N THR A 46 -8.79 -3.97 -0.24
CA THR A 46 -9.79 -4.20 0.80
C THR A 46 -9.46 -5.44 1.63
N ASP A 47 -9.18 -6.57 0.98
CA ASP A 47 -8.80 -7.83 1.63
C ASP A 47 -7.52 -7.66 2.47
N ALA A 48 -6.54 -6.90 1.98
CA ALA A 48 -5.32 -6.61 2.72
C ALA A 48 -5.60 -5.82 4.01
N ILE A 49 -6.45 -4.79 3.94
CA ILE A 49 -6.84 -3.99 5.11
C ILE A 49 -7.61 -4.85 6.12
N GLU A 50 -8.58 -5.65 5.64
CA GLU A 50 -9.36 -6.55 6.48
C GLU A 50 -8.46 -7.58 7.18
N TYR A 51 -7.52 -8.18 6.44
CA TYR A 51 -6.52 -9.09 7.00
C TYR A 51 -5.71 -8.41 8.10
N ILE A 52 -5.11 -7.25 7.83
CA ILE A 52 -4.26 -6.55 8.80
C ILE A 52 -5.07 -6.16 10.05
N ASN A 53 -6.26 -5.60 9.86
CA ASN A 53 -7.15 -5.23 10.97
C ASN A 53 -7.59 -6.45 11.79
N SER A 54 -7.73 -7.63 11.17
CA SER A 54 -8.14 -8.86 11.87
C SER A 54 -7.08 -9.42 12.83
N LYS A 55 -5.81 -9.01 12.67
CA LYS A 55 -4.68 -9.49 13.47
C LYS A 55 -4.61 -8.92 14.88
N GLN A 56 -5.51 -8.00 15.24
CA GLN A 56 -5.57 -7.37 16.56
C GLN A 56 -4.24 -6.71 16.97
N LEU A 57 -3.46 -6.23 15.99
CA LEU A 57 -2.25 -5.46 16.24
C LEU A 57 -2.58 -4.04 16.70
N ASP A 58 -1.74 -3.49 17.59
CA ASP A 58 -1.69 -2.04 17.79
C ASP A 58 -0.84 -1.42 16.68
N ILE A 59 -1.51 -0.73 15.74
CA ILE A 59 -0.84 -0.10 14.60
C ILE A 59 -0.68 1.40 14.87
N MET A 60 0.57 1.78 15.10
CA MET A 60 1.00 3.15 15.34
C MET A 60 1.63 3.73 14.08
N TYR A 61 1.47 5.03 13.87
CA TYR A 61 2.29 5.76 12.91
C TYR A 61 2.93 7.01 13.52
N TYR A 62 4.12 7.36 13.05
CA TYR A 62 4.87 8.57 13.39
C TYR A 62 5.35 9.29 12.13
N GLY A 63 5.24 10.62 12.12
CA GLY A 63 5.79 11.47 11.06
C GLY A 63 4.74 12.18 10.22
N GLU A 64 4.95 12.25 8.91
CA GLU A 64 4.00 12.90 8.00
C GLU A 64 2.66 12.14 7.98
N ASP A 65 1.55 12.85 7.71
CA ASP A 65 0.21 12.25 7.67
C ASP A 65 0.17 11.02 6.76
N LEU A 66 -0.19 9.88 7.34
CA LEU A 66 -0.34 8.64 6.58
C LEU A 66 -1.57 8.75 5.67
N LYS A 67 -1.37 8.86 4.35
CA LYS A 67 -2.45 8.89 3.35
C LYS A 67 -3.02 7.50 3.08
N ALA A 68 -3.40 6.81 4.16
CA ALA A 68 -3.98 5.48 4.12
C ALA A 68 -5.47 5.51 3.72
N PRO A 69 -6.02 4.36 3.27
CA PRO A 69 -7.46 4.17 3.19
C PRO A 69 -8.14 4.41 4.55
N GLU A 70 -9.33 5.01 4.56
CA GLU A 70 -10.07 5.35 5.80
C GLU A 70 -10.37 4.13 6.69
N SER A 71 -10.49 2.93 6.11
CA SER A 71 -10.74 1.69 6.83
C SER A 71 -9.51 1.11 7.53
N PHE A 72 -8.31 1.63 7.27
CA PHE A 72 -7.09 1.18 7.91
C PHE A 72 -6.99 1.74 9.32
N ARG A 73 -7.05 0.87 10.32
CA ARG A 73 -7.12 1.27 11.73
C ARG A 73 -5.72 1.54 12.26
N VAL A 74 -5.38 2.81 12.39
CA VAL A 74 -4.10 3.27 12.91
C VAL A 74 -4.28 4.41 13.90
N ARG A 75 -3.34 4.56 14.82
CA ARG A 75 -3.25 5.73 15.71
C ARG A 75 -1.96 6.50 15.47
N HIS A 76 -2.06 7.82 15.53
CA HIS A 76 -0.89 8.70 15.46
C HIS A 76 -0.20 8.74 16.81
N ILE A 77 1.13 8.57 16.83
CA ILE A 77 1.96 8.91 17.98
C ILE A 77 2.66 10.24 17.71
N TYR A 78 2.59 11.17 18.66
CA TYR A 78 3.16 12.51 18.50
C TYR A 78 4.60 12.62 19.00
N ASN A 79 5.05 11.69 19.85
CA ASN A 79 6.38 11.67 20.46
C ASN A 79 6.93 10.24 20.51
N PHE A 80 8.25 10.10 20.33
CA PHE A 80 8.99 8.86 20.60
C PHE A 80 9.36 8.81 22.08
N ASN A 81 8.49 8.23 22.91
CA ASN A 81 8.80 7.90 24.30
C ASN A 81 8.14 6.56 24.67
N GLN A 82 8.62 5.92 25.75
CA GLN A 82 8.13 4.60 26.16
C GLN A 82 6.61 4.57 26.34
N ASP A 83 6.01 5.63 26.88
CA ASP A 83 4.56 5.70 27.11
C ASP A 83 3.76 5.73 25.79
N SER A 84 4.26 6.44 24.77
CA SER A 84 3.59 6.54 23.46
C SER A 84 3.69 5.23 22.67
N LEU A 85 4.77 4.48 22.89
CA LEU A 85 5.10 3.24 22.20
C LEU A 85 4.47 2.02 22.89
N ARG A 86 4.26 2.03 24.21
CA ARG A 86 3.73 0.90 24.99
C ARG A 86 2.29 0.45 24.69
N GLY A 87 1.60 1.08 23.74
CA GLY A 87 0.18 0.83 23.52
C GLY A 87 -0.67 1.59 24.53
N ASP A 88 -1.91 1.88 24.16
CA ASP A 88 -2.88 2.42 25.11
C ASP A 88 -3.34 1.30 26.05
N GLU A 89 -3.12 1.48 27.37
CA GLU A 89 -3.55 0.51 28.41
C GLU A 89 -5.06 0.22 28.38
N ASN A 90 -5.85 1.06 27.70
CA ASN A 90 -7.30 0.91 27.56
C ASN A 90 -7.74 0.11 26.33
N VAL A 91 -6.81 -0.33 25.48
CA VAL A 91 -7.13 -1.10 24.27
C VAL A 91 -6.90 -2.60 24.56
N PRO A 92 -7.82 -3.50 24.16
CA PRO A 92 -7.76 -4.93 24.51
C PRO A 92 -6.39 -5.55 24.20
N GLU A 93 -5.99 -6.57 24.96
CA GLU A 93 -4.74 -7.33 24.80
C GLU A 93 -4.38 -7.53 23.31
N HIS A 94 -3.46 -6.71 22.82
CA HIS A 94 -2.93 -6.83 21.48
C HIS A 94 -1.92 -7.97 21.43
N LEU A 95 -1.99 -8.79 20.38
CA LEU A 95 -1.04 -9.90 20.20
C LEU A 95 0.35 -9.44 19.71
N GLY A 96 0.47 -8.18 19.28
CA GLY A 96 1.71 -7.57 18.82
C GLY A 96 1.52 -6.10 18.41
N HIS A 97 2.61 -5.45 18.04
CA HIS A 97 2.64 -4.04 17.68
C HIS A 97 3.21 -3.83 16.28
N MET A 98 2.71 -2.80 15.59
CA MET A 98 3.27 -2.32 14.34
C MET A 98 3.55 -0.83 14.46
N LEU A 99 4.77 -0.40 14.13
CA LEU A 99 5.14 1.00 14.09
C LEU A 99 5.51 1.40 12.66
N ILE A 100 4.74 2.33 12.11
CA ILE A 100 4.94 2.90 10.77
C ILE A 100 5.61 4.27 10.93
N ILE A 101 6.83 4.41 10.47
CA ILE A 101 7.55 5.69 10.43
C ILE A 101 7.43 6.23 9.00
N ASN A 102 6.61 7.28 8.83
CA ASN A 102 6.28 7.87 7.54
C ASN A 102 7.07 9.18 7.32
N ASP A 103 8.06 9.13 6.45
CA ASP A 103 9.01 10.21 6.14
C ASP A 103 9.33 10.31 4.63
N PRO A 104 8.30 10.37 3.76
CA PRO A 104 8.52 10.40 2.32
C PRO A 104 9.32 11.63 1.87
N ALA A 105 9.18 12.78 2.57
CA ALA A 105 9.91 14.00 2.24
C ALA A 105 11.25 14.16 3.00
N GLY A 106 11.64 13.20 3.84
CA GLY A 106 12.89 13.28 4.59
C GLY A 106 12.96 14.43 5.61
N LYS A 107 11.81 14.82 6.15
CA LYS A 107 11.69 15.95 7.10
C LYS A 107 11.86 15.51 8.55
N LEU A 108 11.69 14.22 8.85
CA LEU A 108 11.93 13.71 10.18
C LEU A 108 13.41 13.88 10.54
N LYS A 109 13.64 14.34 11.77
CA LYS A 109 14.97 14.51 12.34
C LYS A 109 15.14 13.54 13.50
N MET A 110 15.15 12.25 13.19
CA MET A 110 15.47 11.21 14.19
C MET A 110 16.98 11.10 14.35
N THR A 111 17.42 11.04 15.61
CA THR A 111 18.81 10.83 15.99
C THR A 111 19.16 9.35 15.99
N LYS A 112 20.45 9.02 16.14
CA LYS A 112 20.89 7.63 16.28
C LYS A 112 20.28 6.99 17.54
N GLU A 113 20.20 7.76 18.61
CA GLU A 113 19.67 7.36 19.90
C GLU A 113 18.18 7.00 19.79
N ASP A 114 17.38 7.80 19.08
CA ASP A 114 15.96 7.50 18.82
C ASP A 114 15.82 6.15 18.08
N TRP A 115 16.62 5.93 17.04
CA TRP A 115 16.63 4.67 16.29
C TRP A 115 17.10 3.47 17.12
N LEU A 116 18.00 3.68 18.09
CA LEU A 116 18.39 2.61 19.02
C LEU A 116 17.22 2.19 19.91
N GLU A 117 16.42 3.14 20.40
CA GLU A 117 15.21 2.83 21.17
C GLU A 117 14.22 2.01 20.33
N VAL A 118 13.98 2.39 19.07
CA VAL A 118 13.13 1.62 18.16
C VAL A 118 13.68 0.22 17.91
N LEU A 119 15.01 0.09 17.78
CA LEU A 119 15.67 -1.20 17.57
C LEU A 119 15.55 -2.10 18.81
N GLU A 120 15.58 -1.52 20.01
CA GLU A 120 15.36 -2.27 21.25
C GLU A 120 13.94 -2.81 21.34
N LEU A 121 12.93 -2.02 20.98
CA LEU A 121 11.54 -2.48 20.90
C LEU A 121 11.40 -3.64 19.91
N LEU A 122 11.96 -3.47 18.70
CA LEU A 122 11.97 -4.51 17.67
C LEU A 122 12.61 -5.82 18.15
N LYS A 123 13.64 -5.78 19.00
CA LYS A 123 14.36 -6.98 19.46
C LYS A 123 13.72 -7.67 20.66
N ARG A 124 13.07 -6.91 21.54
CA ARG A 124 12.55 -7.41 22.83
C ARG A 124 11.07 -7.79 22.77
N GLU A 125 10.32 -7.11 21.91
CA GLU A 125 8.87 -7.23 21.83
C GLU A 125 8.46 -7.70 20.43
N ALA A 126 7.23 -8.19 20.28
CA ALA A 126 6.68 -8.64 19.00
C ALA A 126 6.30 -7.42 18.13
N TYR A 127 7.32 -6.68 17.68
CA TYR A 127 7.16 -5.50 16.83
C TYR A 127 7.42 -5.80 15.36
N VAL A 128 6.59 -5.20 14.51
CA VAL A 128 6.90 -4.96 13.10
C VAL A 128 7.19 -3.47 12.93
N ILE A 129 8.36 -3.14 12.40
CA ILE A 129 8.72 -1.74 12.10
C ILE A 129 8.66 -1.55 10.59
N VAL A 130 7.86 -0.60 10.14
CA VAL A 130 7.81 -0.17 8.74
C VAL A 130 8.39 1.23 8.65
N TYR A 131 9.37 1.45 7.77
CA TYR A 131 9.87 2.77 7.41
C TYR A 131 9.49 3.08 5.96
N LEU A 132 8.85 4.22 5.74
CA LEU A 132 8.48 4.78 4.44
C LEU A 132 9.27 6.07 4.23
N GLY A 133 10.41 5.98 3.55
CA GLY A 133 11.33 7.08 3.33
C GLY A 133 12.73 6.59 2.99
N SER A 134 13.64 7.52 2.70
CA SER A 134 15.05 7.22 2.40
C SER A 134 16.04 8.00 3.27
N ALA A 135 15.64 9.16 3.79
CA ALA A 135 16.55 10.09 4.46
C ALA A 135 17.17 9.51 5.75
N GLN A 136 16.44 8.65 6.46
CA GLN A 136 16.89 8.08 7.74
C GLN A 136 17.62 6.74 7.60
N LEU A 137 17.65 6.13 6.41
CA LEU A 137 18.34 4.84 6.19
C LEU A 137 19.80 4.86 6.66
N PRO A 138 20.62 5.90 6.40
CA PRO A 138 22.00 5.94 6.90
C PRO A 138 22.08 6.02 8.43
N THR A 139 21.13 6.70 9.08
CA THR A 139 21.07 6.81 10.54
C THR A 139 20.65 5.47 11.16
N MET A 140 19.65 4.79 10.57
CA MET A 140 19.24 3.44 10.96
C MET A 140 20.41 2.46 10.86
N GLN A 141 21.18 2.50 9.78
CA GLN A 141 22.37 1.65 9.62
C GLN A 141 23.39 1.89 10.73
N LYS A 142 23.65 3.16 11.09
CA LYS A 142 24.53 3.52 12.23
C LYS A 142 23.99 3.07 13.59
N ALA A 143 22.67 2.95 13.73
CA ALA A 143 22.02 2.42 14.93
C ALA A 143 22.06 0.88 15.02
N GLY A 144 22.52 0.19 13.98
CA GLY A 144 22.68 -1.27 13.99
C GLY A 144 21.48 -2.06 13.47
N TYR A 145 20.62 -1.42 12.67
CA TYR A 145 19.71 -2.16 11.78
C TYR A 145 20.56 -2.88 10.72
N PHE A 146 20.46 -4.21 10.66
CA PHE A 146 21.37 -5.08 9.91
C PHE A 146 21.26 -4.95 8.39
N PHE A 147 22.28 -4.39 7.70
CA PHE A 147 22.45 -4.54 6.25
C PHE A 147 23.92 -4.44 5.83
N ASP A 148 24.26 -5.16 4.75
CA ASP A 148 25.49 -4.99 3.95
C ASP A 148 25.39 -3.85 2.91
N VAL A 149 24.55 -2.83 3.17
CA VAL A 149 24.21 -1.63 2.34
C VAL A 149 22.82 -1.72 1.69
N TYR A 150 22.01 -0.66 1.83
CA TYR A 150 20.71 -0.53 1.15
C TYR A 150 20.92 -0.32 -0.36
N PRO A 151 20.16 -1.00 -1.23
CA PRO A 151 20.19 -0.73 -2.66
C PRO A 151 19.94 0.76 -2.98
N ASP A 152 20.60 1.27 -4.02
CA ASP A 152 20.37 2.62 -4.50
C ASP A 152 18.89 2.82 -4.86
N GLY A 153 18.31 3.93 -4.40
CA GLY A 153 16.90 4.23 -4.60
C GLY A 153 15.95 3.52 -3.64
N THR A 154 16.44 2.95 -2.53
CA THR A 154 15.56 2.38 -1.50
C THR A 154 14.76 3.49 -0.81
N HIS A 155 13.42 3.39 -0.82
CA HIS A 155 12.52 4.31 -0.10
C HIS A 155 11.61 3.61 0.91
N SER A 156 11.85 2.34 1.20
CA SER A 156 10.98 1.59 2.11
C SER A 156 11.68 0.38 2.72
N VAL A 157 11.40 0.11 3.99
CA VAL A 157 11.94 -1.06 4.70
C VAL A 157 10.93 -1.60 5.71
N ILE A 158 10.81 -2.92 5.82
CA ILE A 158 10.09 -3.60 6.90
C ILE A 158 11.09 -4.41 7.70
N PHE A 159 10.99 -4.35 9.03
CA PHE A 159 11.67 -5.26 9.95
C PHE A 159 10.67 -6.02 10.79
N TRP A 160 10.91 -7.31 10.99
CA TRP A 160 10.04 -8.18 11.79
C TRP A 160 10.86 -9.30 12.45
N ASN A 161 10.15 -10.21 13.14
CA ASN A 161 10.72 -11.42 13.75
C ASN A 161 11.90 -11.10 14.68
N TYR A 162 11.67 -10.22 15.64
CA TYR A 162 12.67 -9.79 16.63
C TYR A 162 13.92 -9.15 15.98
N GLY A 163 13.71 -8.45 14.86
CA GLY A 163 14.76 -7.82 14.05
C GLY A 163 15.62 -8.79 13.23
N ARG A 164 15.18 -10.04 13.06
CA ARG A 164 15.86 -11.05 12.22
C ARG A 164 15.34 -11.10 10.78
N GLY A 165 14.12 -10.60 10.55
CA GLY A 165 13.51 -10.53 9.23
C GLY A 165 13.53 -9.11 8.69
N GLN A 166 13.77 -8.97 7.39
CA GLN A 166 13.71 -7.68 6.70
C GLN A 166 13.30 -7.79 5.23
N ASP A 167 12.64 -6.76 4.73
CA ASP A 167 12.18 -6.61 3.34
C ASP A 167 12.44 -5.17 2.93
N ILE A 168 13.13 -5.00 1.81
CA ILE A 168 13.71 -3.72 1.40
C ILE A 168 13.11 -3.34 0.06
N GLY A 169 12.76 -2.07 -0.08
CA GLY A 169 12.30 -1.49 -1.32
C GLY A 169 10.97 -2.04 -1.80
N PHE A 170 10.13 -2.51 -0.87
CA PHE A 170 8.81 -3.06 -1.22
C PHE A 170 7.89 -2.01 -1.86
N ALA A 171 8.05 -0.74 -1.54
CA ALA A 171 7.31 0.37 -2.14
C ALA A 171 7.97 0.93 -3.41
N ASP A 172 9.19 0.49 -3.71
CA ASP A 172 9.95 0.95 -4.88
C ASP A 172 9.54 0.13 -6.13
N ASP A 173 9.01 -1.08 -5.92
CA ASP A 173 8.47 -1.92 -6.99
C ASP A 173 7.04 -1.49 -7.36
N SER A 174 6.93 -0.78 -8.48
CA SER A 174 5.64 -0.33 -9.03
C SER A 174 4.68 -1.46 -9.43
N LEU A 175 5.13 -2.73 -9.47
CA LEU A 175 4.32 -3.90 -9.83
C LEU A 175 3.54 -4.47 -8.64
N ILE A 176 3.91 -4.10 -7.41
CA ILE A 176 3.19 -4.57 -6.22
C ILE A 176 1.76 -4.01 -6.18
N ILE A 177 1.58 -2.78 -6.69
CA ILE A 177 0.29 -2.12 -6.79
C ILE A 177 -0.31 -2.45 -8.16
N PRO A 178 -1.52 -3.05 -8.22
CA PRO A 178 -2.19 -3.26 -9.49
C PRO A 178 -2.32 -1.96 -10.28
N GLU A 179 -2.01 -1.99 -11.58
CA GLU A 179 -1.92 -0.81 -12.44
C GLU A 179 -3.15 0.10 -12.35
N VAL A 180 -4.35 -0.48 -12.36
CA VAL A 180 -5.60 0.27 -12.31
C VAL A 180 -5.77 1.01 -10.97
N VAL A 181 -5.30 0.41 -9.87
CA VAL A 181 -5.30 1.08 -8.56
C VAL A 181 -4.25 2.19 -8.58
N ARG A 182 -3.04 1.89 -9.05
CA ARG A 182 -1.91 2.83 -9.12
C ARG A 182 -2.26 4.12 -9.87
N GLU A 183 -3.00 4.04 -10.97
CA GLU A 183 -3.44 5.21 -11.76
C GLU A 183 -4.39 6.16 -11.01
N THR A 184 -5.03 5.69 -9.94
CA THR A 184 -5.97 6.48 -9.13
C THR A 184 -5.36 7.07 -7.86
N LEU A 185 -4.13 6.67 -7.51
CA LEU A 185 -3.46 7.07 -6.28
C LEU A 185 -2.53 8.26 -6.52
N THR A 186 -2.42 9.12 -5.51
CA THR A 186 -1.38 10.15 -5.49
C THR A 186 -0.02 9.53 -5.14
N SER A 187 1.08 10.26 -5.43
CA SER A 187 2.44 9.85 -5.06
C SER A 187 2.58 9.48 -3.58
N ASP A 188 1.86 10.19 -2.72
CA ASP A 188 1.96 10.03 -1.26
C ASP A 188 1.15 8.84 -0.76
N GLN A 189 0.16 8.38 -1.54
CA GLN A 189 -0.64 7.20 -1.22
C GLN A 189 0.07 5.91 -1.66
N LEU A 190 0.85 5.95 -2.74
CA LEU A 190 1.49 4.75 -3.31
C LEU A 190 2.29 3.94 -2.28
N PRO A 191 3.20 4.53 -1.47
CA PRO A 191 3.99 3.75 -0.52
C PRO A 191 3.14 3.06 0.56
N VAL A 192 2.05 3.72 0.98
CA VAL A 192 1.14 3.19 2.00
C VAL A 192 0.34 2.01 1.43
N TYR A 193 -0.14 2.11 0.19
CA TYR A 193 -0.85 1.01 -0.47
C TYR A 193 0.07 -0.17 -0.77
N ALA A 194 1.31 0.09 -1.20
CA ALA A 194 2.34 -0.94 -1.36
C ALA A 194 2.61 -1.66 -0.03
N MET A 195 2.73 -0.93 1.08
CA MET A 195 2.87 -1.51 2.42
C MET A 195 1.72 -2.46 2.74
N LEU A 196 0.47 -2.03 2.59
CA LEU A 196 -0.70 -2.87 2.90
C LEU A 196 -0.69 -4.17 2.10
N LEU A 197 -0.45 -4.09 0.79
CA LEU A 197 -0.40 -5.27 -0.07
C LEU A 197 0.79 -6.18 0.27
N LYS A 198 1.95 -5.60 0.60
CA LYS A 198 3.12 -6.37 1.01
C LYS A 198 2.89 -7.12 2.31
N MET A 199 2.32 -6.45 3.30
CA MET A 199 1.97 -7.03 4.60
C MET A 199 0.98 -8.19 4.45
N TYR A 200 0.04 -8.08 3.51
CA TYR A 200 -0.89 -9.15 3.18
C TYR A 200 -0.24 -10.33 2.45
N GLU A 201 0.57 -10.07 1.41
CA GLU A 201 1.23 -11.12 0.62
C GLU A 201 2.18 -11.97 1.47
N LYS A 202 2.98 -11.30 2.31
CA LYS A 202 4.01 -11.96 3.12
C LYS A 202 3.53 -12.39 4.50
N GLN A 203 2.33 -11.96 4.88
CA GLN A 203 1.71 -12.29 6.16
C GLN A 203 2.67 -11.98 7.32
N TYR A 204 3.14 -10.73 7.41
CA TYR A 204 4.14 -10.29 8.39
C TYR A 204 3.64 -10.25 9.86
N VAL A 205 2.68 -11.11 10.24
CA VAL A 205 2.03 -11.17 11.55
C VAL A 205 1.71 -12.59 11.98
#